data_AF-A0A7D8YXN4-F1
#
_entry.id   AF-A0A7D8YXN4-F1
#
_cell.length_a   1.000
_cell.length_b   1.000
_cell.length_c   1.000
_cell.angle_alpha   90.00
_cell.angle_beta   90.00
_cell.angle_gamma   90.00
#
_symmetry.space_group_name_H-M   'P 1'
#
loop_
_entity.id
_entity.type
_entity.pdbx_description
1 polymer ?
#
loop_
_entity_poly.entity_id
_entity_poly.type
_entity_poly.pdbx_seq_one_letter_code
_entity_poly.pdbx_strand_id
1 'polypeptide(L)'
;MATSASMFLLADSVAQFGIEGRRIGSDIEREGDEPVPKWDVSALVQWTGDGGLVFAPLSHAWLGLVDRVRLTTQLRTLGARLALDQLIWGPFIVGVFWGSNGVLEGKSPAQVQEKVEHAFVSSYIKSLCVFGPTQVINFAFVPLHHRLAVQQTVGLGWNIWLSYINNVNNRILARASADLALAQADEAAQAAAHPEEKVSHAHVERAEHAVEKALSRRERIRGAEGGGATGVGTRMGF
;
A
#
# COMPACT_ATOMS: atom_id res chain seq x y z
N MET A 1 3.23 -18.40 15.82
CA MET A 1 4.34 -17.62 15.23
C MET A 1 4.68 -18.11 13.82
N ALA A 2 4.99 -19.41 13.62
CA ALA A 2 5.30 -19.94 12.27
C ALA A 2 4.19 -19.72 11.22
N THR A 3 2.91 -19.81 11.62
CA THR A 3 1.75 -19.61 10.73
C THR A 3 1.52 -18.16 10.30
N SER A 4 1.91 -17.18 11.11
CA SER A 4 1.76 -15.76 10.75
C SER A 4 2.85 -15.37 9.76
N ALA A 5 4.10 -15.73 10.04
CA ALA A 5 5.23 -15.50 9.13
C ALA A 5 5.01 -16.15 7.77
N SER A 6 4.47 -17.37 7.72
CA SER A 6 4.15 -18.03 6.44
C SER A 6 3.02 -17.35 5.67
N MET A 7 2.00 -16.81 6.35
CA MET A 7 0.93 -16.03 5.70
C MET A 7 1.43 -14.68 5.17
N PHE A 8 2.27 -13.97 5.92
CA PHE A 8 2.91 -12.73 5.45
C PHE A 8 3.80 -13.00 4.24
N LEU A 9 4.59 -14.07 4.28
CA LEU A 9 5.46 -14.48 3.17
C LEU A 9 4.64 -14.87 1.93
N LEU A 10 3.50 -15.55 2.10
CA LEU A 10 2.57 -15.86 1.01
C LEU A 10 1.91 -14.60 0.44
N ALA A 11 1.49 -13.68 1.31
CA ALA A 11 0.86 -12.43 0.90
C ALA A 11 1.77 -11.58 0.05
N ASP A 12 2.99 -11.39 0.53
CA ASP A 12 4.00 -10.60 -0.14
C ASP A 12 4.44 -11.30 -1.45
N SER A 13 4.60 -12.63 -1.44
CA SER A 13 4.90 -13.39 -2.67
C SER A 13 3.79 -13.24 -3.72
N VAL A 14 2.51 -13.32 -3.33
CA VAL A 14 1.39 -13.14 -4.26
C VAL A 14 1.35 -11.72 -4.82
N ALA A 15 1.64 -10.71 -4.00
CA ALA A 15 1.70 -9.33 -4.47
C ALA A 15 2.88 -9.10 -5.42
N GLN A 16 4.08 -9.53 -5.03
CA GLN A 16 5.30 -9.34 -5.80
C GLN A 16 5.27 -10.10 -7.14
N PHE A 17 4.86 -11.37 -7.14
CA PHE A 17 4.85 -12.19 -8.36
C PHE A 17 3.57 -12.05 -9.18
N GLY A 18 2.41 -11.93 -8.52
CA GLY A 18 1.10 -11.95 -9.18
C GLY A 18 0.61 -10.60 -9.66
N ILE A 19 0.86 -9.52 -8.90
CA ILE A 19 0.31 -8.19 -9.19
C ILE A 19 1.38 -7.29 -9.80
N GLU A 20 2.55 -7.26 -9.17
CA GLU A 20 3.68 -6.42 -9.59
C GLU A 20 4.51 -7.09 -10.70
N GLY A 21 4.31 -8.39 -10.96
CA GLY A 21 4.95 -9.12 -12.03
C GLY A 21 6.47 -9.25 -11.86
N ARG A 22 6.98 -9.09 -10.63
CA ARG A 22 8.41 -9.15 -10.34
C ARG A 22 8.97 -10.53 -10.65
N ARG A 23 10.18 -10.60 -11.18
CA ARG A 23 10.87 -11.86 -11.49
C ARG A 23 12.20 -11.98 -10.77
N ILE A 24 12.56 -13.21 -10.44
CA ILE A 24 13.90 -13.55 -9.96
C ILE A 24 14.85 -13.43 -11.15
N GLY A 25 15.76 -12.44 -11.10
CA GLY A 25 16.85 -12.30 -12.08
C GLY A 25 16.44 -11.84 -13.49
N SER A 26 15.69 -10.75 -13.63
CA SER A 26 15.38 -10.18 -14.95
C SER A 26 16.48 -9.24 -15.44
N ASP A 27 17.52 -9.79 -16.06
CA ASP A 27 18.44 -9.05 -16.94
C ASP A 27 18.08 -9.34 -18.43
N ILE A 28 16.80 -9.49 -18.75
CA ILE A 28 16.33 -9.54 -20.13
C ILE A 28 15.74 -8.17 -20.47
N GLU A 29 16.62 -7.24 -20.82
CA GLU A 29 16.23 -6.05 -21.57
C GLU A 29 15.85 -6.52 -22.99
N ARG A 30 14.54 -6.62 -23.26
CA ARG A 30 14.05 -6.69 -24.64
C ARG A 30 13.87 -5.28 -25.12
N GLU A 31 14.56 -4.93 -26.21
CA GLU A 31 14.47 -3.64 -26.88
C GLU A 31 12.98 -3.34 -27.20
N GLY A 32 12.39 -2.39 -26.46
CA GLY A 32 10.99 -1.97 -26.59
C GLY A 32 10.01 -2.41 -25.49
N ASP A 33 10.41 -3.22 -24.51
CA ASP A 33 9.54 -3.64 -23.39
C ASP A 33 9.84 -2.88 -22.08
N GLU A 34 8.80 -2.56 -21.30
CA GLU A 34 8.93 -1.90 -19.99
C GLU A 34 9.81 -2.74 -19.04
N PRO A 35 10.75 -2.11 -18.29
CA PRO A 35 11.64 -2.82 -17.38
C PRO A 35 10.83 -3.54 -16.30
N VAL A 36 10.93 -4.88 -16.29
CA VAL A 36 10.23 -5.71 -15.29
C VAL A 36 10.86 -5.46 -13.91
N PRO A 37 10.11 -5.02 -12.89
CA PRO A 37 10.70 -4.70 -11.60
C PRO A 37 11.33 -5.94 -10.96
N LYS A 38 12.56 -5.81 -10.45
CA LYS A 38 13.28 -6.91 -9.79
C LYS A 38 12.62 -7.26 -8.45
N TRP A 39 12.78 -8.53 -8.04
CA TRP A 39 12.30 -9.04 -6.74
C TRP A 39 12.83 -8.20 -5.56
N ASP A 40 11.95 -7.71 -4.70
CA ASP A 40 12.32 -6.89 -3.53
C ASP A 40 12.45 -7.77 -2.29
N VAL A 41 13.63 -8.35 -2.15
CA VAL A 41 13.98 -9.22 -1.01
C VAL A 41 14.07 -8.41 0.30
N SER A 42 14.47 -7.14 0.23
CA SER A 42 14.53 -6.25 1.40
C SER A 42 13.15 -6.00 1.98
N ALA A 43 12.17 -5.71 1.14
CA ALA A 43 10.78 -5.60 1.56
C ALA A 43 10.30 -6.92 2.16
N LEU A 44 10.48 -8.04 1.46
CA LEU A 44 10.03 -9.35 1.93
C LEU A 44 10.57 -9.71 3.33
N VAL A 45 11.88 -9.60 3.53
CA VAL A 45 12.55 -9.95 4.79
C VAL A 45 12.09 -9.02 5.90
N GLN A 46 11.94 -7.75 5.60
CA GLN A 46 11.48 -6.79 6.56
C GLN A 46 10.04 -7.05 7.00
N TRP A 47 9.10 -7.18 6.07
CA TRP A 47 7.69 -7.33 6.41
C TRP A 47 7.41 -8.68 7.07
N THR A 48 8.13 -9.72 6.66
CA THR A 48 8.10 -11.01 7.35
C THR A 48 8.69 -10.91 8.76
N GLY A 49 9.73 -10.09 8.95
CA GLY A 49 10.36 -9.82 10.24
C GLY A 49 9.44 -9.01 11.18
N ASP A 50 9.03 -7.82 10.75
CA ASP A 50 8.17 -6.91 11.51
C ASP A 50 6.80 -7.55 11.80
N GLY A 51 6.18 -8.18 10.79
CA GLY A 51 4.90 -8.88 10.91
C GLY A 51 4.97 -10.16 11.75
N GLY A 52 6.06 -10.92 11.61
CA GLY A 52 6.21 -12.23 12.24
C GLY A 52 6.73 -12.19 13.68
N LEU A 53 7.72 -11.33 13.98
CA LEU A 53 8.39 -11.27 15.28
C LEU A 53 7.81 -10.21 16.21
N VAL A 54 7.31 -9.10 15.67
CA VAL A 54 6.80 -7.98 16.48
C VAL A 54 5.28 -7.96 16.49
N PHE A 55 4.65 -7.95 15.32
CA PHE A 55 3.20 -7.79 15.21
C PHE A 55 2.43 -9.02 15.69
N ALA A 56 2.88 -10.24 15.34
CA ALA A 56 2.15 -11.46 15.68
C ALA A 56 2.09 -11.76 17.20
N PRO A 57 3.18 -11.63 18.00
CA PRO A 57 3.10 -11.78 19.45
C PRO A 57 2.27 -10.69 20.10
N LEU A 58 2.40 -9.44 19.62
CA LEU A 58 1.64 -8.31 20.14
C LEU A 58 0.15 -8.45 19.88
N SER A 59 -0.23 -8.89 18.68
CA SER A 59 -1.63 -9.18 18.31
C SER A 59 -2.20 -10.33 19.14
N HIS A 60 -1.41 -11.38 19.41
CA HIS A 60 -1.83 -12.48 20.30
C HIS A 60 -2.09 -11.99 21.73
N ALA A 61 -1.17 -11.19 22.27
CA ALA A 61 -1.31 -10.63 23.61
C ALA A 61 -2.54 -9.71 23.69
N TRP A 62 -2.76 -8.89 22.66
CA TRP A 62 -3.91 -8.00 22.55
C TRP A 62 -5.24 -8.75 22.52
N LEU A 63 -5.38 -9.74 21.62
CA LEU A 63 -6.60 -10.56 21.52
C LEU A 63 -6.88 -11.30 22.83
N GLY A 64 -5.84 -11.77 23.53
CA GLY A 64 -5.95 -12.37 24.85
C GLY A 64 -6.41 -11.37 25.93
N LEU A 65 -5.93 -10.13 25.90
CA LEU A 65 -6.34 -9.07 26.82
C LEU A 65 -7.80 -8.67 26.60
N VAL A 66 -8.19 -8.46 25.35
CA VAL A 66 -9.57 -8.09 24.97
C VAL A 66 -10.56 -9.19 25.30
N ASP A 67 -10.17 -10.48 25.19
CA ASP A 67 -11.06 -11.59 25.54
C ASP A 67 -11.36 -11.69 27.05
N ARG A 68 -10.52 -11.09 27.91
CA ARG A 68 -10.80 -10.99 29.36
C ARG A 68 -11.96 -10.04 29.67
N VAL A 69 -12.28 -9.13 28.75
CA VAL A 69 -13.42 -8.22 28.91
C VAL A 69 -14.71 -9.02 28.74
N ARG A 70 -15.46 -9.16 29.84
CA ARG A 70 -16.76 -9.82 29.90
C ARG A 70 -17.72 -8.93 30.68
N LEU A 71 -18.75 -8.44 29.98
CA LEU A 71 -19.82 -7.63 30.55
C LEU A 71 -21.07 -8.48 30.76
N THR A 72 -22.07 -7.88 31.39
CA THR A 72 -23.31 -8.56 31.80
C THR A 72 -24.11 -9.19 30.65
N THR A 73 -23.97 -8.67 29.42
CA THR A 73 -24.61 -9.25 28.24
C THR A 73 -23.61 -9.50 27.12
N GLN A 74 -23.93 -10.45 26.24
CA GLN A 74 -23.09 -10.78 25.08
C GLN A 74 -22.94 -9.60 24.12
N LEU A 75 -24.01 -8.82 23.89
CA LEU A 75 -23.95 -7.62 23.04
C LEU A 75 -23.09 -6.50 23.65
N ARG A 76 -23.19 -6.28 24.97
CA ARG A 76 -22.33 -5.28 25.65
C ARG A 76 -20.87 -5.72 25.61
N THR A 77 -20.61 -7.01 25.82
CA THR A 77 -19.27 -7.59 25.72
C THR A 77 -18.69 -7.41 24.32
N LEU A 78 -19.46 -7.71 23.28
CA LEU A 78 -19.07 -7.51 21.88
C LEU A 78 -18.77 -6.04 21.59
N GLY A 79 -19.66 -5.13 21.99
CA GLY A 79 -19.48 -3.69 21.80
C GLY A 79 -18.25 -3.16 22.52
N ALA A 80 -17.99 -3.59 23.76
CA ALA A 80 -16.81 -3.17 24.52
C ALA A 80 -15.50 -3.68 23.88
N ARG A 81 -15.48 -4.94 23.43
CA ARG A 81 -14.32 -5.51 22.74
C ARG A 81 -14.03 -4.81 21.43
N LEU A 82 -15.08 -4.54 20.65
CA LEU A 82 -14.96 -3.78 19.40
C LEU A 82 -14.48 -2.35 19.66
N ALA A 83 -15.02 -1.67 20.66
CA ALA A 83 -14.60 -0.31 21.02
C ALA A 83 -13.13 -0.27 21.45
N LEU A 84 -12.67 -1.21 22.27
CA LEU A 84 -11.26 -1.33 22.65
C LEU A 84 -10.38 -1.56 21.42
N ASP A 85 -10.81 -2.45 20.53
CA ASP A 85 -10.06 -2.78 19.33
C ASP A 85 -9.95 -1.59 18.37
N GLN A 86 -11.05 -0.90 18.11
CA GLN A 86 -11.03 0.24 17.19
C GLN A 86 -10.35 1.46 17.82
N LEU A 87 -10.56 1.76 19.10
CA LEU A 87 -10.07 3.00 19.74
C LEU A 87 -8.67 2.91 20.34
N ILE A 88 -8.14 1.70 20.57
CA ILE A 88 -6.79 1.52 21.15
C ILE A 88 -5.90 0.81 20.14
N TRP A 89 -6.32 -0.37 19.68
CA TRP A 89 -5.49 -1.18 18.80
C TRP A 89 -5.38 -0.62 17.39
N GLY A 90 -6.50 -0.21 16.79
CA GLY A 90 -6.57 0.45 15.49
C GLY A 90 -5.59 1.63 15.36
N PRO A 91 -5.69 2.68 16.20
CA PRO A 91 -4.80 3.83 16.11
C PRO A 91 -3.35 3.48 16.44
N PHE A 92 -3.12 2.55 17.37
CA PHE A 92 -1.77 2.09 17.68
C PHE A 92 -1.09 1.43 16.47
N ILE A 93 -1.77 0.50 15.81
CA ILE A 93 -1.23 -0.20 14.63
C ILE A 93 -1.03 0.75 13.45
N VAL A 94 -1.99 1.64 13.17
CA VAL A 94 -1.85 2.62 12.08
C VAL A 94 -0.69 3.58 12.35
N GLY A 95 -0.48 3.98 13.61
CA GLY A 95 0.66 4.82 14.00
C GLY A 95 2.00 4.11 13.84
N VAL A 96 2.12 2.88 14.33
CA VAL A 96 3.33 2.05 14.18
C VAL A 96 3.64 1.79 12.71
N PHE A 97 2.61 1.56 11.89
CA PHE A 97 2.78 1.37 10.44
C PHE A 97 3.39 2.60 9.77
N TRP A 98 2.77 3.77 9.92
CA TRP A 98 3.30 4.98 9.28
C TRP A 98 4.64 5.43 9.85
N GLY A 99 4.85 5.21 11.15
CA GLY A 99 6.12 5.48 11.83
C GLY A 99 7.25 4.60 11.30
N SER A 100 7.06 3.28 11.29
CA SER A 100 8.04 2.34 10.73
C SER A 100 8.30 2.62 9.25
N ASN A 101 7.24 2.82 8.46
CA ASN A 101 7.38 3.16 7.05
C ASN A 101 8.20 4.45 6.82
N GLY A 102 8.01 5.49 7.62
CA GLY A 102 8.79 6.71 7.53
C GLY A 102 10.27 6.51 7.87
N VAL A 103 10.58 5.73 8.91
CA VAL A 103 11.97 5.39 9.28
C VAL A 103 12.68 4.65 8.15
N LEU A 104 11.97 3.77 7.45
CA LEU A 104 12.51 2.98 6.33
C LEU A 104 12.74 3.78 5.07
N GLU A 105 11.98 4.85 4.88
CA GLU A 105 12.25 5.84 3.84
C GLU A 105 13.52 6.67 4.14
N GLY A 106 14.18 6.45 5.28
CA GLY A 106 15.37 7.19 5.69
C GLY A 106 15.06 8.62 6.13
N LYS A 107 13.81 8.90 6.51
CA LYS A 107 13.36 10.24 6.89
C LYS A 107 13.82 10.63 8.28
N SER A 108 13.98 11.94 8.50
CA SER A 108 14.22 12.48 9.83
C SER A 108 12.98 12.29 10.73
N PRO A 109 13.13 12.26 12.07
CA PRO A 109 11.99 12.10 12.97
C PRO A 109 10.87 13.13 12.74
N ALA A 110 11.21 14.37 12.40
CA ALA A 110 10.23 15.42 12.07
C ALA A 110 9.43 15.09 10.80
N GLN A 111 10.10 14.58 9.76
CA GLN A 111 9.47 14.16 8.50
C GLN A 111 8.62 12.89 8.66
N VAL A 112 9.00 12.01 9.60
CA VAL A 112 8.18 10.85 9.97
C VAL A 112 6.90 11.30 10.66
N GLN A 113 7.00 12.23 11.62
CA GLN A 113 5.84 12.78 12.31
C GLN A 113 4.86 13.44 11.34
N GLU A 114 5.34 14.34 10.47
CA GLU A 114 4.52 14.99 9.44
C GLU A 114 3.81 13.96 8.56
N LYS A 115 4.53 12.92 8.11
CA LYS A 115 3.95 11.82 7.34
C LYS A 115 2.85 11.09 8.11
N VAL A 116 3.07 10.78 9.38
CA VAL A 116 2.05 10.14 10.22
C VAL A 116 0.83 11.05 10.32
N GLU A 117 0.99 12.33 10.66
CA GLU A 117 -0.13 13.28 10.81
C GLU A 117 -0.99 13.39 9.56
N HIS A 118 -0.36 13.48 8.38
CA HIS A 118 -1.08 13.55 7.11
C HIS A 118 -1.77 12.23 6.72
N ALA A 119 -1.12 11.10 6.98
CA ALA A 119 -1.60 9.79 6.53
C ALA A 119 -2.60 9.14 7.48
N PHE A 120 -2.51 9.47 8.78
CA PHE A 120 -3.15 8.73 9.84
C PHE A 120 -4.67 8.71 9.69
N VAL A 121 -5.29 9.88 9.55
CA VAL A 121 -6.77 9.99 9.54
C VAL A 121 -7.38 9.24 8.36
N SER A 122 -6.86 9.48 7.14
CA SER A 122 -7.33 8.81 5.93
C SER A 122 -7.17 7.29 6.03
N SER A 123 -6.00 6.83 6.50
CA SER A 123 -5.70 5.40 6.63
C SER A 123 -6.54 4.74 7.70
N TYR A 124 -6.71 5.42 8.84
CA TYR A 124 -7.49 4.94 9.96
C TYR A 124 -8.95 4.76 9.56
N ILE A 125 -9.58 5.76 8.91
CA ILE A 125 -10.97 5.65 8.43
C ILE A 125 -11.14 4.48 7.47
N LYS A 126 -10.24 4.31 6.50
CA LYS A 126 -10.30 3.16 5.57
C LYS A 126 -10.14 1.84 6.31
N SER A 127 -9.25 1.79 7.31
CA SER A 127 -9.03 0.60 8.13
C SER A 127 -10.28 0.24 8.94
N LEU A 128 -11.02 1.22 9.47
CA LEU A 128 -12.30 0.99 10.16
C LEU A 128 -13.34 0.35 9.23
N CYS A 129 -13.41 0.77 7.96
CA CYS A 129 -14.36 0.21 6.99
C CYS A 129 -14.11 -1.27 6.67
N VAL A 130 -12.86 -1.73 6.75
CA VAL A 130 -12.48 -3.12 6.41
C VAL A 130 -12.39 -3.98 7.67
N PHE A 131 -11.64 -3.52 8.67
CA PHE A 131 -11.38 -4.28 9.88
C PHE A 131 -12.49 -4.14 10.91
N GLY A 132 -13.29 -3.07 10.91
CA GLY A 132 -14.45 -2.93 11.80
C GLY A 132 -15.47 -4.07 11.64
N PRO A 133 -16.02 -4.31 10.43
CA PRO A 133 -16.91 -5.45 10.17
C PRO A 133 -16.23 -6.80 10.43
N THR A 134 -14.95 -6.93 10.07
CA THR A 134 -14.16 -8.13 10.32
C THR A 134 -14.08 -8.45 11.82
N GLN A 135 -13.84 -7.44 12.66
CA GLN A 135 -13.72 -7.59 14.11
C GLN A 135 -15.06 -7.86 14.78
N VAL A 136 -16.16 -7.33 14.25
CA VAL A 136 -17.51 -7.73 14.66
C VAL A 136 -17.70 -9.23 14.45
N ILE A 137 -17.37 -9.76 13.26
CA ILE A 137 -17.48 -11.19 12.95
C ILE A 137 -16.54 -12.01 13.85
N ASN A 138 -15.30 -11.54 14.04
CA ASN A 138 -14.28 -12.21 14.84
C ASN A 138 -14.70 -12.37 16.30
N PHE A 139 -15.23 -11.32 16.92
CA PHE A 139 -15.65 -11.37 18.32
C PHE A 139 -17.02 -12.02 18.52
N ALA A 140 -17.90 -12.02 17.51
CA ALA A 140 -19.23 -12.62 17.60
C ALA A 140 -19.23 -14.13 17.32
N PHE A 141 -18.47 -14.60 16.32
CA PHE A 141 -18.59 -15.96 15.80
C PHE A 141 -17.30 -16.77 15.84
N VAL A 142 -16.13 -16.13 15.85
CA VAL A 142 -14.85 -16.82 15.69
C VAL A 142 -14.25 -17.18 17.06
N PRO A 143 -13.87 -18.45 17.29
CA PRO A 143 -13.15 -18.86 18.50
C PRO A 143 -11.80 -18.14 18.61
N LEU A 144 -11.34 -17.86 19.85
CA LEU A 144 -10.14 -17.07 20.13
C LEU A 144 -8.90 -17.52 19.33
N HIS A 145 -8.70 -18.83 19.18
CA HIS A 145 -7.55 -19.42 18.47
C HIS A 145 -7.57 -19.21 16.94
N HIS A 146 -8.75 -18.95 16.35
CA HIS A 146 -8.90 -18.70 14.91
C HIS A 146 -9.00 -17.21 14.55
N ARG A 147 -9.21 -16.32 15.52
CA ARG A 147 -9.39 -14.87 15.27
C ARG A 147 -8.21 -14.26 14.54
N LEU A 148 -6.98 -14.64 14.90
CA LEU A 148 -5.81 -14.16 14.21
C LEU A 148 -5.79 -14.64 12.75
N ALA A 149 -6.11 -15.91 12.48
CA ALA A 149 -6.08 -16.44 11.12
C ALA A 149 -7.07 -15.71 10.20
N VAL A 150 -8.26 -15.37 10.71
CA VAL A 150 -9.25 -14.55 9.97
C VAL A 150 -8.69 -13.15 9.72
N GLN A 151 -8.09 -12.52 10.74
CA GLN A 151 -7.51 -11.19 10.61
C GLN A 151 -6.36 -11.16 9.59
N GLN A 152 -5.48 -12.17 9.58
CA GLN A 152 -4.42 -12.32 8.58
C GLN A 152 -4.98 -12.53 7.16
N THR A 153 -6.08 -13.28 7.02
CA THR A 153 -6.71 -13.53 5.72
C THR A 153 -7.31 -12.26 5.13
N VAL A 154 -7.98 -11.45 5.97
CA VAL A 154 -8.49 -10.14 5.54
C VAL A 154 -7.34 -9.18 5.25
N GLY A 155 -6.27 -9.21 6.06
CA GLY A 155 -5.04 -8.45 5.82
C GLY A 155 -4.40 -8.77 4.47
N LEU A 156 -4.37 -10.04 4.06
CA LEU A 156 -3.94 -10.45 2.73
C LEU A 156 -4.77 -9.78 1.63
N GLY A 157 -6.10 -9.81 1.73
CA GLY A 157 -6.99 -9.17 0.75
C GLY A 157 -6.79 -7.66 0.68
N TRP A 158 -6.58 -7.03 1.83
CA TRP A 158 -6.24 -5.61 1.92
C TRP A 158 -4.92 -5.27 1.23
N ASN A 159 -3.86 -6.07 1.45
CA ASN A 159 -2.56 -5.90 0.80
C ASN A 159 -2.65 -6.09 -0.74
N ILE A 160 -3.39 -7.10 -1.20
CA ILE A 160 -3.67 -7.31 -2.62
C ILE A 160 -4.36 -6.08 -3.23
N TRP A 161 -5.35 -5.53 -2.53
CA TRP A 161 -6.07 -4.36 -2.99
C TRP A 161 -5.17 -3.12 -3.08
N LEU A 162 -4.32 -2.86 -2.08
CA LEU A 162 -3.36 -1.74 -2.12
C LEU A 162 -2.37 -1.88 -3.27
N SER A 163 -1.78 -3.07 -3.45
CA SER A 163 -0.85 -3.35 -4.55
C SER A 163 -1.53 -3.18 -5.91
N TYR A 164 -2.77 -3.65 -6.05
CA TYR A 164 -3.55 -3.48 -7.28
C TYR A 164 -3.77 -1.99 -7.62
N ILE A 165 -4.21 -1.19 -6.65
CA ILE A 165 -4.44 0.25 -6.85
C ILE A 165 -3.13 0.95 -7.23
N ASN A 166 -2.04 0.63 -6.54
CA ASN A 166 -0.73 1.22 -6.81
C ASN A 166 -0.25 0.87 -8.25
N ASN A 167 -0.33 -0.40 -8.64
CA ASN A 167 0.06 -0.88 -9.97
C ASN A 167 -0.76 -0.21 -11.09
N VAL A 168 -2.08 -0.12 -10.93
CA VAL A 168 -2.95 0.54 -11.91
C VAL A 168 -2.57 2.01 -12.11
N ASN A 169 -2.27 2.73 -11.02
CA ASN A 169 -1.89 4.14 -11.12
C ASN A 169 -0.52 4.34 -11.77
N ASN A 170 0.45 3.47 -11.46
CA ASN A 170 1.77 3.53 -12.07
C ASN A 170 1.70 3.28 -13.58
N ARG A 171 0.90 2.30 -14.03
CA ARG A 171 0.68 2.03 -15.46
C ARG A 171 0.02 3.18 -16.20
N ILE A 172 -0.92 3.88 -15.56
CA ILE A 172 -1.58 5.04 -16.16
C ILE A 172 -0.59 6.19 -16.34
N LEU A 173 0.29 6.41 -15.36
CA LEU A 173 1.33 7.42 -15.48
C LEU A 173 2.35 7.05 -16.57
N ALA A 174 2.81 5.79 -16.60
CA ALA A 174 3.77 5.31 -17.59
C ALA A 174 3.27 5.48 -19.02
N ARG A 175 2.01 5.11 -19.28
CA ARG A 175 1.36 5.32 -20.59
C ARG A 175 1.28 6.80 -20.96
N ALA A 176 0.85 7.66 -20.04
CA ALA A 176 0.77 9.09 -20.30
C ALA A 176 2.16 9.69 -20.62
N SER A 177 3.22 9.26 -19.92
CA SER A 177 4.59 9.71 -20.22
C SER A 177 5.13 9.19 -21.55
N ALA A 178 4.77 7.95 -21.94
CA ALA A 178 5.16 7.39 -23.23
C ALA A 178 4.47 8.13 -24.39
N ASP A 179 3.17 8.42 -24.25
CA ASP A 179 2.41 9.20 -25.23
C ASP A 179 2.99 10.62 -25.40
N LEU A 180 3.43 11.25 -24.30
CA LEU A 180 4.12 12.55 -24.34
C LEU A 180 5.47 12.46 -25.07
N ALA A 181 6.28 11.44 -24.79
CA ALA A 181 7.57 11.25 -25.44
C ALA A 181 7.43 11.03 -26.95
N LEU A 182 6.41 10.28 -27.38
CA LEU A 182 6.08 10.08 -28.79
C LEU A 182 5.64 11.41 -29.44
N ALA A 183 4.75 12.17 -28.79
CA ALA A 183 4.30 13.46 -29.31
C ALA A 183 5.45 14.47 -29.48
N GLN A 184 6.40 14.50 -28.53
CA GLN A 184 7.59 15.35 -28.60
C GLN A 184 8.55 14.89 -29.72
N ALA A 185 8.70 13.59 -29.93
CA ALA A 185 9.52 13.04 -31.01
C ALA A 185 8.93 13.36 -32.39
N ASP A 186 7.62 13.23 -32.56
CA ASP A 186 6.91 13.57 -33.79
C ASP A 186 7.02 15.07 -34.10
N GLU A 187 6.89 15.93 -33.08
CA GLU A 187 7.05 17.38 -33.23
C GLU A 187 8.48 17.76 -33.61
N ALA A 188 9.48 17.17 -32.97
CA ALA A 188 10.89 17.38 -33.29
C ALA A 188 11.23 16.92 -34.73
N ALA A 189 10.64 15.82 -35.18
CA ALA A 189 10.78 15.33 -36.55
C ALA A 189 10.12 16.29 -37.56
N GLN A 190 8.93 16.82 -37.26
CA GLN A 190 8.23 17.80 -38.11
C GLN A 190 8.98 19.13 -38.19
N ALA A 191 9.53 19.63 -37.07
CA ALA A 191 10.34 20.84 -37.02
C ALA A 191 11.64 20.70 -37.81
N ALA A 192 12.26 19.51 -37.78
CA ALA A 192 13.46 19.22 -38.58
C ALA A 192 13.15 19.07 -40.09
N ALA A 193 11.98 18.53 -40.44
CA ALA A 193 11.56 18.34 -41.84
C ALA A 193 11.06 19.63 -42.50
N HIS A 194 10.42 20.52 -41.74
CA HIS A 194 9.80 21.76 -42.24
C HIS A 194 10.23 22.99 -41.41
N PRO A 195 11.51 23.42 -41.49
CA PRO A 195 12.07 24.47 -40.64
C PRO A 195 11.47 25.88 -40.84
N GLU A 196 10.73 26.13 -41.93
CA GLU A 196 10.07 27.41 -42.19
C GLU A 196 8.57 27.43 -41.82
N GLU A 197 7.98 26.27 -41.48
CA GLU A 197 6.55 26.13 -41.16
C GLU A 197 6.32 26.11 -39.65
N LYS A 198 5.28 26.80 -39.16
CA LYS A 198 4.91 26.75 -37.74
C LYS A 198 4.35 25.37 -37.40
N VAL A 199 5.13 24.58 -36.67
CA VAL A 199 4.70 23.27 -36.16
C VAL A 199 3.59 23.44 -35.11
N SER A 200 2.57 22.58 -35.16
CA SER A 200 1.42 22.64 -34.26
C SER A 200 1.70 21.93 -32.93
N HIS A 201 1.88 22.71 -31.86
CA HIS A 201 2.11 22.21 -30.49
C HIS A 201 0.88 21.58 -29.80
N ALA A 202 -0.30 21.62 -30.43
CA ALA A 202 -1.55 21.17 -29.81
C ALA A 202 -1.57 19.69 -29.39
N HIS A 203 -0.76 18.82 -30.01
CA HIS A 203 -0.63 17.42 -29.60
C HIS A 203 0.26 17.25 -28.36
N VAL A 204 1.37 17.97 -28.28
CA VAL A 204 2.25 17.96 -27.11
C VAL A 204 1.51 18.55 -25.90
N GLU A 205 0.82 19.69 -26.05
CA GLU A 205 0.04 20.30 -24.96
C GLU A 205 -1.04 19.36 -24.40
N ARG A 206 -1.73 18.60 -25.26
CA ARG A 206 -2.72 17.59 -24.82
C ARG A 206 -2.07 16.43 -24.06
N ALA A 207 -0.90 15.98 -24.50
CA ALA A 207 -0.16 14.91 -23.85
C ALA A 207 0.43 15.38 -22.49
N GLU A 208 0.94 16.62 -22.41
CA GLU A 208 1.41 17.22 -21.16
C GLU A 208 0.28 17.32 -20.13
N HIS A 209 -0.89 17.81 -20.53
CA HIS A 209 -2.05 17.88 -19.66
C HIS A 209 -2.53 16.48 -19.21
N ALA A 210 -2.40 15.45 -20.06
CA ALA A 210 -2.70 14.07 -19.67
C ALA A 210 -1.72 13.53 -18.61
N VAL A 211 -0.43 13.83 -18.75
CA VAL A 211 0.60 13.50 -17.75
C VAL A 211 0.34 14.24 -16.44
N GLU A 212 0.04 15.53 -16.47
CA GLU A 212 -0.27 16.33 -15.28
C GLU A 212 -1.51 15.80 -14.54
N LYS A 213 -2.55 15.41 -15.28
CA LYS A 213 -3.73 14.77 -14.71
C LYS A 213 -3.42 13.40 -14.08
N ALA A 214 -2.53 12.62 -14.69
CA ALA A 214 -2.08 11.34 -14.15
C ALA A 214 -1.22 11.54 -12.88
N LEU A 215 -0.34 12.55 -12.87
CA LEU A 215 0.49 12.93 -11.73
C LEU A 215 -0.35 13.42 -10.55
N SER A 216 -1.27 14.35 -10.78
CA SER A 216 -2.18 14.85 -9.74
C SER A 216 -3.07 13.75 -9.17
N ARG A 217 -3.56 12.82 -10.00
CA ARG A 217 -4.28 11.63 -9.54
C ARG A 217 -3.40 10.74 -8.65
N ARG A 218 -2.15 10.51 -9.05
CA ARG A 218 -1.17 9.75 -8.27
C ARG A 218 -0.86 10.44 -6.94
N GLU A 219 -0.64 11.74 -6.95
CA GLU A 219 -0.37 12.53 -5.73
C GLU A 219 -1.54 12.53 -4.77
N ARG A 220 -2.78 12.61 -5.28
CA ARG A 220 -3.98 12.55 -4.44
C ARG A 220 -4.15 11.18 -3.77
N ILE A 221 -3.82 10.10 -4.49
CA ILE A 221 -3.83 8.74 -3.94
C ILE A 221 -2.68 8.55 -2.96
N ARG A 222 -1.49 9.05 -3.29
CA ARG A 222 -0.31 9.05 -2.44
C ARG A 222 -0.52 9.86 -1.16
N GLY A 223 -1.20 11.00 -1.20
CA GLY A 223 -1.58 11.77 -0.02
C GLY A 223 -2.62 11.03 0.84
N ALA A 224 -3.55 10.32 0.21
CA ALA A 224 -4.51 9.46 0.90
C ALA A 224 -3.88 8.14 1.44
N GLU A 225 -2.65 7.82 1.01
CA GLU A 225 -1.80 6.69 1.39
C GLU A 225 -0.45 7.18 1.97
N GLY A 226 -0.39 8.35 2.61
CA GLY A 226 0.77 8.78 3.41
C GLY A 226 2.15 8.83 2.72
N GLY A 227 2.23 9.12 1.43
CA GLY A 227 3.46 8.93 0.67
C GLY A 227 4.59 9.91 1.00
N GLY A 228 5.76 9.35 1.31
CA GLY A 228 7.03 10.09 1.37
C GLY A 228 7.66 10.29 0.00
N ALA A 229 8.56 11.27 -0.10
CA ALA A 229 9.09 11.94 -1.30
C ALA A 229 9.61 11.06 -2.46
N THR A 230 9.86 9.76 -2.29
CA THR A 230 10.59 8.94 -3.27
C THR A 230 9.78 8.36 -4.43
N GLY A 231 8.46 8.61 -4.54
CA GLY A 231 7.65 8.12 -5.68
C GLY A 231 7.54 6.60 -5.76
N VAL A 232 8.07 5.89 -4.76
CA VAL A 232 7.87 4.48 -4.54
C VAL A 232 6.56 4.38 -3.77
N GLY A 233 5.45 4.19 -4.49
CA GLY A 233 4.16 3.94 -3.86
C GLY A 233 4.33 2.83 -2.83
N THR A 234 4.04 3.18 -1.57
CA THR A 234 3.69 2.26 -0.49
C THR A 234 4.45 0.94 -0.60
N ARG A 235 5.79 0.96 -0.42
CA ARG A 235 6.57 -0.26 -0.12
C ARG A 235 5.85 -0.91 1.06
N MET A 236 5.17 -2.01 0.75
CA MET A 236 3.97 -2.50 1.43
C MET A 236 4.24 -3.01 2.82
N GLY A 237 3.43 -2.68 3.82
CA GLY A 237 3.23 -3.67 4.88
C GLY A 237 2.24 -3.29 5.97
N PHE A 238 1.02 -3.84 5.87
CA PHE A 238 0.32 -4.28 7.09
C PHE A 238 0.83 -5.66 7.45
#